data_AF-R4T294-F1
#
_entry.id   AF-R4T294-F1
#
_cell.length_a   1.000
_cell.length_b   1.000
_cell.length_c   1.000
_cell.angle_alpha   90.00
_cell.angle_beta   90.00
_cell.angle_gamma   90.00
#
_symmetry.space_group_name_H-M   'P 1'
#
loop_
_entity.id
_entity.type
_entity.pdbx_description
1 polymer ?
#
loop_
_entity_poly.entity_id
_entity_poly.type
_entity_poly.pdbx_seq_one_letter_code
_entity_poly.pdbx_strand_id
1 'polypeptide(L)'
;MIDTDADEVRLCALEGCENPLPPPAVDAEGKRKGGRPSAYCGKAHADAASRARRAAAVASVADPLLEVRRIADEFTPTAASLVELLDAMRSRFDDAGEAALGRVTEAESDAAAARREAEDAQQAMAKADTARAAAVAASRDDKAAKVKAERAAEQALKDAEETRQRSWAEVAAHERARGAAEAATVAAERARDELLAELRTLRAEKSRLTTELAERDTALARAAAELAALRDRLDETKTRATVSEKDSAGLRTSLAEEHTARSLAEARATALAEELERAHARAAADQARYDDVVRRLAIPSRESAVEPSELT
;
A
#
# COMPACT_ATOMS: atom_id res chain seq x y z
N MET A 1 127.90 130.34 48.79
CA MET A 1 126.82 130.35 47.79
C MET A 1 125.55 130.09 48.57
N ILE A 2 124.88 131.04 49.25
CA ILE A 2 124.45 132.39 48.86
C ILE A 2 124.09 132.42 47.37
N ASP A 3 122.86 132.01 47.09
CA ASP A 3 122.07 132.65 46.04
C ASP A 3 120.86 133.27 46.71
N THR A 4 120.69 134.54 46.35
CA THR A 4 119.91 135.58 46.98
C THR A 4 118.42 135.47 46.69
N ASP A 5 117.64 135.94 47.67
CA ASP A 5 116.22 136.29 47.56
C ASP A 5 115.92 137.08 46.27
N ALA A 6 114.95 136.56 45.50
CA ALA A 6 114.08 137.36 44.66
C ALA A 6 112.65 136.86 44.91
N ASP A 7 111.80 137.74 45.44
CA ASP A 7 110.38 137.52 45.69
C ASP A 7 109.67 137.10 44.40
N GLU A 8 109.61 135.79 44.14
CA GLU A 8 108.65 135.20 43.20
C GLU A 8 107.25 135.55 43.72
N VAL A 9 106.52 136.35 42.95
CA VAL A 9 105.12 136.67 43.21
C VAL A 9 104.32 135.36 43.19
N ARG A 10 104.18 134.73 44.35
CA ARG A 10 103.40 133.49 44.46
C ARG A 10 101.93 133.84 44.31
N LEU A 11 101.32 133.30 43.26
CA LEU A 11 99.93 133.55 42.89
C LEU A 11 98.98 132.63 43.67
N CYS A 12 97.72 133.04 43.75
CA CYS A 12 96.66 132.26 44.37
C CYS A 12 96.45 130.90 43.65
N ALA A 13 96.40 129.79 44.39
CA ALA A 13 96.24 128.44 43.84
C ALA A 13 94.81 128.09 43.34
N LEU A 14 93.95 129.10 43.16
CA LEU A 14 92.63 128.93 42.54
C LEU A 14 92.81 129.12 41.03
N GLU A 15 92.42 128.13 40.21
CA GLU A 15 92.50 128.22 38.75
C GLU A 15 91.84 129.52 38.24
N GLY A 16 92.61 130.33 37.51
CA GLY A 16 92.17 131.62 36.95
C GLY A 16 92.36 132.85 37.86
N CYS A 17 92.99 132.72 39.04
CA CYS A 17 93.27 133.87 39.92
C CYS A 17 94.74 134.31 39.90
N GLU A 18 95.00 135.53 39.43
CA GLU A 18 96.34 136.12 39.31
C GLU A 18 96.70 137.06 40.48
N ASN A 19 95.93 137.05 41.57
CA ASN A 19 96.24 137.90 42.71
C ASN A 19 97.44 137.35 43.51
N PRO A 20 98.40 138.22 43.89
CA PRO A 20 99.56 137.83 44.68
C PRO A 20 99.13 137.42 46.10
N LEU A 21 99.83 136.44 46.66
CA LEU A 21 99.59 136.00 48.04
C LEU A 21 99.98 137.09 49.05
N PRO A 22 99.22 137.24 50.15
CA PRO A 22 99.55 138.22 51.18
C PRO A 22 100.93 137.90 51.79
N PRO A 23 101.74 138.93 52.09
CA PRO A 23 103.08 138.71 52.62
C PRO A 23 103.04 138.02 53.99
N PRO A 24 104.06 137.21 54.30
CA PRO A 24 104.10 136.44 55.54
C PRO A 24 104.21 137.37 56.75
N ALA A 25 103.38 137.15 57.78
CA ALA A 25 103.41 137.95 59.00
C ALA A 25 104.74 137.76 59.75
N VAL A 26 105.43 138.87 60.02
CA VAL A 26 106.69 138.94 60.78
C VAL A 26 106.48 139.61 62.15
N ASP A 27 107.24 139.21 63.16
CA ASP A 27 107.25 139.80 64.51
C ASP A 27 108.18 141.04 64.59
N ALA A 28 108.18 141.71 65.74
CA ALA A 28 108.88 142.98 65.95
C ALA A 28 110.42 142.85 65.82
N GLU A 29 110.96 141.65 65.97
CA GLU A 29 112.37 141.31 65.77
C GLU A 29 112.68 140.80 64.34
N GLY A 30 111.72 140.91 63.41
CA GLY A 30 111.90 140.56 61.99
C GLY A 30 111.89 139.07 61.69
N LYS A 31 111.48 138.21 62.64
CA LYS A 31 111.32 136.77 62.41
C LYS A 31 109.89 136.44 62.03
N ARG A 32 109.73 135.46 61.14
CA ARG A 32 108.40 134.99 60.71
C ARG A 32 107.63 134.42 61.90
N LYS A 33 106.42 134.92 62.10
CA LYS A 33 105.46 134.36 63.06
C LYS A 33 105.00 133.01 62.51
N GLY A 34 105.31 131.92 63.21
CA GLY A 34 105.06 130.55 62.75
C GLY A 34 103.61 130.31 62.28
N GLY A 35 103.47 129.78 61.06
CA GLY A 35 102.21 129.41 60.42
C GLY A 35 102.46 128.94 58.98
N ARG A 36 101.66 128.00 58.47
CA ARG A 36 101.81 127.48 57.10
C ARG A 36 101.47 128.59 56.10
N PRO A 37 102.28 128.82 55.04
CA PRO A 37 102.00 129.87 54.05
C PRO A 37 100.59 129.72 53.48
N SER A 38 99.82 130.80 53.35
CA SER A 38 98.49 130.71 52.74
C SER A 38 98.65 130.36 51.27
N ALA A 39 97.94 129.34 50.80
CA ALA A 39 97.95 128.94 49.40
C ALA A 39 96.99 129.79 48.54
N TYR A 40 96.22 130.67 49.16
CA TYR A 40 95.23 131.51 48.49
C TYR A 40 95.32 132.94 49.02
N CYS A 41 95.01 133.92 48.16
CA CYS A 41 95.12 135.34 48.49
C CYS A 41 94.06 135.82 49.49
N GLY A 42 93.06 134.96 49.81
CA GLY A 42 92.05 135.20 50.83
C GLY A 42 91.14 134.00 51.07
N LYS A 43 90.36 134.04 52.16
CA LYS A 43 89.43 132.95 52.56
C LYS A 43 88.41 132.61 51.48
N ALA A 44 87.90 133.61 50.76
CA ALA A 44 86.93 133.40 49.68
C ALA A 44 87.47 132.48 48.57
N HIS A 45 88.77 132.58 48.23
CA HIS A 45 89.39 131.74 47.20
C HIS A 45 89.74 130.34 47.71
N ALA A 46 90.08 130.21 48.99
CA ALA A 46 90.21 128.90 49.62
C ALA A 46 88.87 128.14 49.61
N ASP A 47 87.76 128.83 49.91
CA ASP A 47 86.41 128.26 49.90
C ASP A 47 85.93 127.95 48.46
N ALA A 48 86.25 128.81 47.48
CA ALA A 48 85.97 128.55 46.07
C ALA A 48 86.74 127.32 45.55
N ALA A 49 88.03 127.18 45.88
CA ALA A 49 88.83 126.02 45.50
C ALA A 49 88.34 124.73 46.21
N SER A 50 87.87 124.84 47.45
CA SER A 50 87.23 123.71 48.16
C SER A 50 85.90 123.30 47.53
N ARG A 51 85.07 124.25 47.09
CA ARG A 51 83.84 123.98 46.34
C ARG A 51 84.13 123.35 44.98
N ALA A 52 85.11 123.86 44.24
CA ALA A 52 85.56 123.30 42.97
C ALA A 52 86.08 121.86 43.13
N ARG A 53 86.91 121.59 44.15
CA ARG A 53 87.37 120.22 44.46
C ARG A 53 86.23 119.27 44.81
N ARG A 54 85.24 119.72 45.58
CA ARG A 54 84.05 118.91 45.92
C ARG A 54 83.16 118.66 44.70
N ALA A 55 82.98 119.65 43.83
CA ALA A 55 82.26 119.49 42.58
C ALA A 55 82.97 118.50 41.63
N ALA A 56 84.30 118.58 41.51
CA ALA A 56 85.09 117.64 40.71
C ALA A 56 85.05 116.21 41.27
N ALA A 57 85.08 116.03 42.59
CA ALA A 57 84.94 114.72 43.22
C ALA A 57 83.54 114.12 42.99
N VAL A 58 82.48 114.94 43.06
CA VAL A 58 81.11 114.52 42.72
C VAL A 58 81.00 114.17 41.24
N ALA A 59 81.55 114.98 40.33
CA ALA A 59 81.57 114.70 38.89
C ALA A 59 82.31 113.39 38.56
N SER A 60 83.44 113.11 39.22
CA SER A 60 84.22 111.88 39.00
C SER A 60 83.46 110.57 39.32
N VAL A 61 82.38 110.66 40.11
CA VAL A 61 81.51 109.52 40.45
C VAL A 61 80.16 109.62 39.72
N ALA A 62 79.62 110.83 39.59
CA ALA A 62 78.33 111.06 38.95
C ALA A 62 78.41 110.83 37.43
N ASP A 63 79.47 111.27 36.75
CA ASP A 63 79.58 111.15 35.29
C ASP A 63 79.69 109.67 34.84
N PRO A 64 80.49 108.79 35.47
CA PRO A 64 80.48 107.36 35.14
C PRO A 64 79.16 106.67 35.45
N LEU A 65 78.47 107.06 36.53
CA LEU A 65 77.16 106.48 36.87
C LEU A 65 76.06 106.94 35.89
N LEU A 66 76.12 108.18 35.41
CA LEU A 66 75.25 108.67 34.35
C LEU A 66 75.54 107.97 33.02
N GLU A 67 76.79 107.65 32.73
CA GLU A 67 77.17 106.90 31.53
C GLU A 67 76.72 105.44 31.59
N VAL A 68 76.90 104.76 32.74
CA VAL A 68 76.34 103.41 32.96
C VAL A 68 74.81 103.43 32.86
N ARG A 69 74.16 104.49 33.38
CA ARG A 69 72.72 104.67 33.25
C ARG A 69 72.30 104.90 31.79
N ARG A 70 73.05 105.71 31.03
CA ARG A 70 72.81 105.94 29.60
C ARG A 70 72.95 104.66 28.78
N ILE A 71 74.01 103.88 29.03
CA ILE A 71 74.20 102.57 28.40
C ILE A 71 73.08 101.60 28.79
N ALA A 72 72.66 101.59 30.06
CA ALA A 72 71.51 100.80 30.50
C ALA A 72 70.21 101.26 29.82
N ASP A 73 69.97 102.56 29.70
CA ASP A 73 68.78 103.15 29.06
C ASP A 73 68.77 102.87 27.54
N GLU A 74 69.94 102.77 26.88
CA GLU A 74 70.07 102.38 25.47
C GLU A 74 69.98 100.85 25.26
N PHE A 75 70.50 100.04 26.19
CA PHE A 75 70.52 98.58 26.08
C PHE A 75 69.18 97.93 26.47
N THR A 76 68.47 98.50 27.45
CA THR A 76 67.20 97.94 27.98
C THR A 76 66.13 97.76 26.88
N PRO A 77 65.90 98.72 25.95
CA PRO A 77 64.96 98.53 24.85
C PRO A 77 65.37 97.40 23.89
N THR A 78 66.66 97.25 23.59
CA THR A 78 67.16 96.19 22.71
C THR A 78 67.05 94.82 23.39
N ALA A 79 67.36 94.73 24.68
CA ALA A 79 67.19 93.52 25.48
C ALA A 79 65.71 93.13 25.60
N ALA A 80 64.80 94.10 25.82
CA ALA A 80 63.36 93.88 25.85
C ALA A 80 62.86 93.33 24.50
N SER A 81 63.31 93.91 23.37
CA SER A 81 62.95 93.43 22.04
C SER A 81 63.47 92.00 21.75
N LEU A 82 64.66 91.65 22.24
CA LEU A 82 65.17 90.28 22.13
C LEU A 82 64.33 89.29 22.94
N VAL A 83 63.91 89.67 24.16
CA VAL A 83 63.01 88.84 24.99
C VAL A 83 61.66 88.65 24.28
N GLU A 84 61.08 89.70 23.72
CA GLU A 84 59.83 89.61 22.94
C GLU A 84 59.98 88.68 21.72
N LEU A 85 61.10 88.74 21.00
CA LEU A 85 61.39 87.84 19.87
C LEU A 85 61.55 86.38 20.31
N LEU A 86 62.22 86.14 21.44
CA LEU A 86 62.37 84.80 22.00
C LEU A 86 61.03 84.23 22.50
N ASP A 87 60.20 85.06 23.13
CA ASP A 87 58.83 84.67 23.53
C ASP A 87 57.95 84.41 22.30
N ALA A 88 58.06 85.23 21.25
CA ALA A 88 57.36 84.98 19.99
C ALA A 88 57.84 83.69 19.30
N MET A 89 59.15 83.39 19.32
CA MET A 89 59.67 82.11 18.82
C MET A 89 59.17 80.93 19.65
N ARG A 90 59.19 81.06 20.99
CA ARG A 90 58.66 80.03 21.89
C ARG A 90 57.18 79.78 21.63
N SER A 91 56.37 80.83 21.52
CA SER A 91 54.95 80.73 21.17
C SER A 91 54.75 80.00 19.85
N ARG A 92 55.52 80.32 18.80
CA ARG A 92 55.44 79.61 17.51
C ARG A 92 55.82 78.13 17.61
N PHE A 93 56.78 77.78 18.47
CA PHE A 93 57.14 76.37 18.71
C PHE A 93 56.05 75.64 19.50
N ASP A 94 55.46 76.29 20.50
CA ASP A 94 54.34 75.75 21.26
C ASP A 94 53.13 75.53 20.34
N ASP A 95 52.78 76.52 19.50
CA ASP A 95 51.71 76.41 18.48
C ASP A 95 51.98 75.29 17.47
N ALA A 96 53.22 75.18 16.98
CA ALA A 96 53.61 74.12 16.04
C ALA A 96 53.59 72.74 16.70
N GLY A 97 53.98 72.65 17.97
CA GLY A 97 53.90 71.44 18.79
C GLY A 97 52.46 71.00 18.99
N GLU A 98 51.57 71.92 19.39
CA GLU A 98 50.14 71.65 19.55
C GLU A 98 49.50 71.21 18.23
N ALA A 99 49.79 71.91 17.12
CA ALA A 99 49.27 71.53 15.80
C ALA A 99 49.81 70.17 15.32
N ALA A 100 51.08 69.84 15.61
CA ALA A 100 51.66 68.55 15.26
C ALA A 100 51.05 67.40 16.09
N LEU A 101 50.89 67.61 17.39
CA LEU A 101 50.20 66.67 18.28
C LEU A 101 48.75 66.48 17.84
N GLY A 102 48.04 67.56 17.52
CA GLY A 102 46.68 67.52 16.97
C GLY A 102 46.57 66.62 15.74
N ARG A 103 47.44 66.84 14.73
CA ARG A 103 47.47 66.00 13.51
C ARG A 103 47.77 64.53 13.80
N VAL A 104 48.68 64.23 14.74
CA VAL A 104 48.98 62.85 15.13
C VAL A 104 47.77 62.22 15.82
N THR A 105 47.13 62.93 16.75
CA THR A 105 45.94 62.41 17.43
C THR A 105 44.77 62.18 16.48
N GLU A 106 44.57 63.08 15.51
CA GLU A 106 43.55 62.93 14.46
C GLU A 106 43.86 61.71 13.59
N ALA A 107 45.10 61.58 13.08
CA ALA A 107 45.53 60.45 12.27
C ALA A 107 45.46 59.10 13.03
N GLU A 108 45.77 59.09 14.33
CA GLU A 108 45.61 57.91 15.18
C GLU A 108 44.14 57.53 15.37
N SER A 109 43.26 58.53 15.54
CA SER A 109 41.81 58.33 15.65
C SER A 109 41.21 57.78 14.35
N ASP A 110 41.62 58.32 13.20
CA ASP A 110 41.21 57.87 11.87
C ASP A 110 41.72 56.44 11.60
N ALA A 111 42.98 56.15 11.94
CA ALA A 111 43.54 54.81 11.80
C ALA A 111 42.84 53.80 12.73
N ALA A 112 42.42 54.21 13.93
CA ALA A 112 41.64 53.37 14.82
C ALA A 112 40.23 53.12 14.28
N ALA A 113 39.57 54.15 13.72
CA ALA A 113 38.27 54.02 13.07
C ALA A 113 38.34 53.08 11.86
N ALA A 114 39.30 53.29 10.96
CA ALA A 114 39.50 52.44 9.78
C ALA A 114 39.80 50.98 10.14
N ARG A 115 40.55 50.72 11.23
CA ARG A 115 40.77 49.35 11.73
C ARG A 115 39.49 48.70 12.21
N ARG A 116 38.67 49.42 12.99
CA ARG A 116 37.36 48.91 13.45
C ARG A 116 36.42 48.62 12.29
N GLU A 117 36.33 49.53 11.32
CA GLU A 117 35.52 49.34 10.11
C GLU A 117 35.98 48.12 9.30
N ALA A 118 37.30 47.90 9.19
CA ALA A 118 37.86 46.73 8.51
C ALA A 118 37.54 45.42 9.28
N GLU A 119 37.64 45.41 10.60
CA GLU A 119 37.26 44.27 11.44
C GLU A 119 35.77 43.95 11.35
N ASP A 120 34.91 44.98 11.40
CA ASP A 120 33.46 44.84 11.26
C ASP A 120 33.08 44.30 9.86
N ALA A 121 33.74 44.79 8.80
CA ALA A 121 33.56 44.28 7.45
C ALA A 121 33.98 42.80 7.32
N GLN A 122 35.12 42.41 7.91
CA GLN A 122 35.57 41.02 7.92
C GLN A 122 34.59 40.11 8.69
N GLN A 123 34.09 40.57 9.84
CA GLN A 123 33.07 39.83 10.59
C GLN A 123 31.76 39.69 9.81
N ALA A 124 31.34 40.74 9.10
CA ALA A 124 30.15 40.72 8.25
C ALA A 124 30.31 39.73 7.08
N MET A 125 31.47 39.70 6.43
CA MET A 125 31.78 38.72 5.38
C MET A 125 31.76 37.28 5.91
N ALA A 126 32.40 37.01 7.05
CA ALA A 126 32.40 35.68 7.66
C ALA A 126 30.98 35.22 8.05
N LYS A 127 30.14 36.14 8.57
CA LYS A 127 28.72 35.86 8.83
C LYS A 127 27.93 35.57 7.55
N ALA A 128 28.21 36.31 6.47
CA ALA A 128 27.56 36.07 5.17
C ALA A 128 27.96 34.71 4.57
N ASP A 129 29.23 34.34 4.65
CA ASP A 129 29.73 33.05 4.16
C ASP A 129 29.16 31.87 4.95
N THR A 130 29.10 31.97 6.28
CA THR A 130 28.48 30.94 7.11
C THR A 130 26.98 30.82 6.83
N ALA A 131 26.26 31.94 6.69
CA ALA A 131 24.85 31.93 6.31
C ALA A 131 24.62 31.29 4.93
N ARG A 132 25.48 31.61 3.95
CA ARG A 132 25.44 31.00 2.61
C ARG A 132 25.70 29.50 2.67
N ALA A 133 26.71 29.06 3.43
CA ALA A 133 27.01 27.63 3.60
C ALA A 133 25.83 26.88 4.23
N ALA A 134 25.22 27.44 5.28
CA ALA A 134 24.04 26.88 5.94
C ALA A 134 22.84 26.79 4.98
N ALA A 135 22.58 27.84 4.18
CA ALA A 135 21.50 27.83 3.20
C ALA A 135 21.69 26.77 2.10
N VAL A 136 22.93 26.58 1.63
CA VAL A 136 23.24 25.51 0.65
C VAL A 136 23.09 24.13 1.27
N ALA A 137 23.50 23.92 2.52
CA ALA A 137 23.30 22.66 3.23
C ALA A 137 21.79 22.36 3.40
N ALA A 138 21.02 23.31 3.92
CA ALA A 138 19.56 23.17 4.06
C ALA A 138 18.88 22.85 2.71
N SER A 139 19.26 23.52 1.62
CA SER A 139 18.71 23.23 0.29
C SER A 139 19.03 21.80 -0.20
N ARG A 140 20.20 21.25 0.16
CA ARG A 140 20.55 19.86 -0.17
C ARG A 140 19.73 18.87 0.64
N ASP A 141 19.55 19.14 1.93
CA ASP A 141 18.76 18.30 2.82
C ASP A 141 17.29 18.29 2.39
N ASP A 142 16.73 19.45 2.03
CA ASP A 142 15.37 19.56 1.50
C ASP A 142 15.18 18.77 0.21
N LYS A 143 16.15 18.84 -0.72
CA LYS A 143 16.12 18.06 -1.96
C LYS A 143 16.21 16.56 -1.69
N ALA A 144 17.07 16.14 -0.76
CA ALA A 144 17.19 14.74 -0.37
C ALA A 144 15.91 14.23 0.31
N ALA A 145 15.30 15.04 1.19
CA ALA A 145 14.03 14.75 1.83
C ALA A 145 12.89 14.62 0.81
N LYS A 146 12.84 15.53 -0.17
CA LYS A 146 11.86 15.47 -1.27
C LYS A 146 12.01 14.20 -2.09
N VAL A 147 13.23 13.86 -2.54
CA VAL A 147 13.48 12.62 -3.30
C VAL A 147 13.10 11.38 -2.49
N LYS A 148 13.39 11.36 -1.19
CA LYS A 148 13.00 10.26 -0.29
C LYS A 148 11.48 10.16 -0.17
N ALA A 149 10.78 11.28 -0.03
CA ALA A 149 9.32 11.33 0.04
C ALA A 149 8.67 10.88 -1.28
N GLU A 150 9.20 11.30 -2.42
CA GLU A 150 8.73 10.87 -3.75
C GLU A 150 8.90 9.36 -3.94
N ARG A 151 10.06 8.80 -3.60
CA ARG A 151 10.29 7.34 -3.65
C ARG A 151 9.35 6.57 -2.73
N ALA A 152 9.11 7.09 -1.53
CA ALA A 152 8.17 6.47 -0.59
C ALA A 152 6.73 6.50 -1.13
N ALA A 153 6.33 7.61 -1.77
CA ALA A 153 5.01 7.74 -2.41
C ALA A 153 4.88 6.79 -3.62
N GLU A 154 5.89 6.71 -4.48
CA GLU A 154 5.92 5.76 -5.60
C GLU A 154 5.82 4.31 -5.13
N GLN A 155 6.55 3.95 -4.07
CA GLN A 155 6.47 2.61 -3.51
C GLN A 155 5.07 2.33 -2.93
N ALA A 156 4.49 3.27 -2.19
CA ALA A 156 3.14 3.12 -1.65
C ALA A 156 2.08 2.95 -2.76
N LEU A 157 2.23 3.65 -3.89
CA LEU A 157 1.36 3.48 -5.06
C LEU A 157 1.51 2.09 -5.69
N LYS A 158 2.74 1.57 -5.81
CA LYS A 158 2.99 0.21 -6.31
C LYS A 158 2.37 -0.84 -5.39
N ASP A 159 2.60 -0.73 -4.08
CA ASP A 159 2.06 -1.67 -3.09
C ASP A 159 0.51 -1.65 -3.08
N ALA A 160 -0.09 -0.46 -3.23
CA ALA A 160 -1.54 -0.31 -3.34
C ALA A 160 -2.10 -0.96 -4.61
N GLU A 161 -1.45 -0.77 -5.76
CA GLU A 161 -1.86 -1.39 -7.02
C GLU A 161 -1.71 -2.92 -6.98
N GLU A 162 -0.62 -3.44 -6.41
CA GLU A 162 -0.47 -4.90 -6.19
C GLU A 162 -1.59 -5.46 -5.30
N THR A 163 -1.91 -4.77 -4.21
CA THR A 163 -2.99 -5.18 -3.30
C THR A 163 -4.35 -5.16 -4.01
N ARG A 164 -4.59 -4.15 -4.84
CA ARG A 164 -5.78 -4.07 -5.69
C ARG A 164 -5.85 -5.23 -6.68
N GLN A 165 -4.75 -5.56 -7.36
CA GLN A 165 -4.71 -6.68 -8.30
C GLN A 165 -4.96 -8.02 -7.61
N ARG A 166 -4.35 -8.26 -6.43
CA ARG A 166 -4.57 -9.47 -5.63
C ARG A 166 -6.02 -9.62 -5.20
N SER A 167 -6.63 -8.56 -4.64
CA SER A 167 -8.04 -8.59 -4.25
C SER A 167 -8.99 -8.82 -5.43
N TRP A 168 -8.72 -8.23 -6.59
CA TRP A 168 -9.49 -8.49 -7.80
C TRP A 168 -9.35 -9.94 -8.29
N ALA A 169 -8.15 -10.51 -8.22
CA ALA A 169 -7.91 -11.91 -8.56
C ALA A 169 -8.65 -12.87 -7.61
N GLU A 170 -8.68 -12.56 -6.31
CA GLU A 170 -9.44 -13.31 -5.30
C GLU A 170 -10.94 -13.24 -5.56
N VAL A 171 -11.50 -12.05 -5.82
CA VAL A 171 -12.92 -11.90 -6.18
C VAL A 171 -13.24 -12.70 -7.45
N ALA A 172 -12.41 -12.61 -8.48
CA ALA A 172 -12.60 -13.39 -9.71
C ALA A 172 -12.50 -14.91 -9.47
N ALA A 173 -11.68 -15.37 -8.53
CA ALA A 173 -11.64 -16.78 -8.14
C ALA A 173 -12.92 -17.21 -7.40
N HIS A 174 -13.41 -16.38 -6.48
CA HIS A 174 -14.66 -16.63 -5.76
C HIS A 174 -15.87 -16.66 -6.68
N GLU A 175 -15.99 -15.72 -7.62
CA GLU A 175 -17.08 -15.69 -8.60
C GLU A 175 -17.04 -16.93 -9.53
N ARG A 176 -15.86 -17.36 -9.97
CA ARG A 176 -15.72 -18.60 -10.74
C ARG A 176 -16.12 -19.84 -9.91
N ALA A 177 -15.69 -19.91 -8.65
CA ALA A 177 -16.05 -21.01 -7.76
C ALA A 177 -17.57 -21.03 -7.48
N ARG A 178 -18.18 -19.87 -7.27
CA ARG A 178 -19.62 -19.71 -7.11
C ARG A 178 -20.37 -20.16 -8.36
N GLY A 179 -19.97 -19.69 -9.54
CA GLY A 179 -20.58 -20.11 -10.81
C GLY A 179 -20.47 -21.62 -11.05
N ALA A 180 -19.34 -22.23 -10.70
CA ALA A 180 -19.16 -23.68 -10.78
C ALA A 180 -20.08 -24.43 -9.79
N ALA A 181 -20.24 -23.94 -8.57
CA ALA A 181 -21.14 -24.52 -7.57
C ALA A 181 -22.62 -24.40 -7.97
N GLU A 182 -23.03 -23.25 -8.51
CA GLU A 182 -24.38 -23.04 -9.05
C GLU A 182 -24.64 -23.98 -10.23
N ALA A 183 -23.70 -24.10 -11.17
CA ALA A 183 -23.80 -25.04 -12.29
C ALA A 183 -23.90 -26.50 -11.84
N ALA A 184 -23.10 -26.90 -10.85
CA ALA A 184 -23.14 -28.25 -10.27
C ALA A 184 -24.49 -28.54 -9.59
N THR A 185 -25.05 -27.54 -8.90
CA THR A 185 -26.37 -27.66 -8.27
C THR A 185 -27.45 -27.89 -9.31
N VAL A 186 -27.48 -27.08 -10.38
CA VAL A 186 -28.44 -27.24 -11.49
C VAL A 186 -28.27 -28.61 -12.18
N ALA A 187 -27.03 -29.06 -12.38
CA ALA A 187 -26.77 -30.39 -12.95
C ALA A 187 -27.29 -31.53 -12.05
N ALA A 188 -27.08 -31.41 -10.73
CA ALA A 188 -27.57 -32.38 -9.76
C ALA A 188 -29.10 -32.41 -9.70
N GLU A 189 -29.76 -31.25 -9.76
CA GLU A 189 -31.23 -31.16 -9.82
C GLU A 189 -31.78 -31.82 -11.09
N ARG A 190 -31.18 -31.55 -12.25
CA ARG A 190 -31.56 -32.19 -13.52
C ARG A 190 -31.39 -33.71 -13.46
N ALA A 191 -30.25 -34.19 -12.97
CA ALA A 191 -30.00 -35.63 -12.83
C ALA A 191 -31.00 -36.29 -11.86
N ARG A 192 -31.34 -35.62 -10.76
CA ARG A 192 -32.37 -36.10 -9.83
C ARG A 192 -33.72 -36.18 -10.51
N ASP A 193 -34.12 -35.14 -11.24
CA ASP A 193 -35.44 -35.08 -11.88
C ASP A 193 -35.57 -36.12 -13.01
N GLU A 194 -34.49 -36.39 -13.75
CA GLU A 194 -34.39 -37.47 -14.74
C GLU A 194 -34.55 -38.85 -14.08
N LEU A 195 -33.79 -39.13 -13.01
CA LEU A 195 -33.93 -40.38 -12.25
C LEU A 195 -35.34 -40.56 -11.66
N LEU A 196 -35.98 -39.48 -11.20
CA LEU A 196 -37.35 -39.53 -10.72
C LEU A 196 -38.35 -39.82 -11.85
N ALA A 197 -38.11 -39.30 -13.06
CA ALA A 197 -38.92 -39.61 -14.23
C ALA A 197 -38.76 -41.08 -14.65
N GLU A 198 -37.53 -41.59 -14.73
CA GLU A 198 -37.24 -43.00 -15.01
C GLU A 198 -37.91 -43.93 -13.99
N LEU A 199 -37.78 -43.61 -12.70
CA LEU A 199 -38.38 -44.40 -11.62
C LEU A 199 -39.92 -44.39 -11.67
N ARG A 200 -40.56 -43.31 -12.14
CA ARG A 200 -42.01 -43.31 -12.42
C ARG A 200 -42.35 -44.23 -13.59
N THR A 201 -41.60 -44.16 -14.68
CA THR A 201 -41.78 -45.02 -15.87
C THR A 201 -41.64 -46.50 -15.50
N LEU A 202 -40.57 -46.87 -14.80
CA LEU A 202 -40.33 -48.24 -14.35
C LEU A 202 -41.42 -48.74 -13.40
N ARG A 203 -41.97 -47.88 -12.53
CA ARG A 203 -43.11 -48.24 -11.68
C ARG A 203 -44.38 -48.48 -12.49
N ALA A 204 -44.65 -47.64 -13.49
CA ALA A 204 -45.78 -47.82 -14.38
C ALA A 204 -45.66 -49.11 -15.20
N GLU A 205 -44.47 -49.39 -15.73
CA GLU A 205 -44.17 -50.62 -16.47
C GLU A 205 -44.30 -51.86 -15.56
N LYS A 206 -43.74 -51.82 -14.35
CA LYS A 206 -43.91 -52.89 -13.36
C LYS A 206 -45.39 -53.13 -13.07
N SER A 207 -46.18 -52.07 -12.84
CA SER A 207 -47.62 -52.19 -12.60
C SER A 207 -48.32 -52.85 -13.78
N ARG A 208 -48.01 -52.41 -15.01
CA ARG A 208 -48.55 -52.98 -16.24
C ARG A 208 -48.22 -54.47 -16.38
N LEU A 209 -46.95 -54.85 -16.23
CA LEU A 209 -46.51 -56.24 -16.31
C LEU A 209 -47.15 -57.11 -15.22
N THR A 210 -47.34 -56.56 -14.02
CA THR A 210 -48.04 -57.27 -12.94
C THR A 210 -49.50 -57.55 -13.30
N THR A 211 -50.19 -56.57 -13.92
CA THR A 211 -51.56 -56.76 -14.43
C THR A 211 -51.59 -57.79 -15.57
N GLU A 212 -50.70 -57.69 -16.54
CA GLU A 212 -50.61 -58.64 -17.67
C GLU A 212 -50.35 -60.08 -17.16
N LEU A 213 -49.47 -60.25 -16.16
CA LEU A 213 -49.22 -61.55 -15.53
C LEU A 213 -50.49 -62.13 -14.87
N ALA A 214 -51.20 -61.31 -14.09
CA ALA A 214 -52.45 -61.74 -13.43
C ALA A 214 -53.54 -62.12 -14.44
N GLU A 215 -53.64 -61.39 -15.56
CA GLU A 215 -54.53 -61.73 -16.67
C GLU A 215 -54.15 -63.06 -17.33
N ARG A 216 -52.85 -63.30 -17.56
CA ARG A 216 -52.36 -64.57 -18.09
C ARG A 216 -52.62 -65.73 -17.14
N ASP A 217 -52.39 -65.56 -15.85
CA ASP A 217 -52.68 -66.59 -14.84
C ASP A 217 -54.17 -66.92 -14.81
N THR A 218 -55.04 -65.91 -14.91
CA THR A 218 -56.49 -66.09 -15.01
C THR A 218 -56.87 -66.83 -16.30
N ALA A 219 -56.26 -66.50 -17.43
CA ALA A 219 -56.50 -67.17 -18.71
C ALA A 219 -56.02 -68.63 -18.70
N LEU A 220 -54.85 -68.90 -18.10
CA LEU A 220 -54.32 -70.25 -17.92
C LEU A 220 -55.24 -71.09 -17.02
N ALA A 221 -55.74 -70.52 -15.92
CA ALA A 221 -56.70 -71.20 -15.04
C ALA A 221 -57.99 -71.56 -15.79
N ARG A 222 -58.52 -70.66 -16.64
CA ARG A 222 -59.69 -70.95 -17.49
C ARG A 222 -59.39 -72.06 -18.50
N ALA A 223 -58.28 -71.98 -19.23
CA ALA A 223 -57.90 -73.00 -20.20
C ALA A 223 -57.69 -74.38 -19.55
N ALA A 224 -57.11 -74.42 -18.34
CA ALA A 224 -56.97 -75.65 -17.57
C ALA A 224 -58.33 -76.24 -17.16
N ALA A 225 -59.29 -75.40 -16.74
CA ALA A 225 -60.64 -75.81 -16.42
C ALA A 225 -61.42 -76.31 -17.65
N GLU A 226 -61.30 -75.64 -18.79
CA GLU A 226 -61.88 -76.09 -20.06
C GLU A 226 -61.32 -77.43 -20.51
N LEU A 227 -60.00 -77.60 -20.40
CA LEU A 227 -59.33 -78.85 -20.75
C LEU A 227 -59.75 -80.00 -19.82
N ALA A 228 -59.95 -79.74 -18.53
CA ALA A 228 -60.52 -80.71 -17.60
C ALA A 228 -61.96 -81.09 -18.01
N ALA A 229 -62.81 -80.10 -18.30
CA ALA A 229 -64.18 -80.35 -18.74
C ALA A 229 -64.26 -81.12 -20.08
N LEU A 230 -63.33 -80.86 -21.02
CA LEU A 230 -63.24 -81.61 -22.28
C LEU A 230 -62.81 -83.06 -22.05
N ARG A 231 -61.90 -83.32 -21.09
CA ARG A 231 -61.53 -84.68 -20.69
C ARG A 231 -62.72 -85.42 -20.09
N ASP A 232 -63.47 -84.78 -19.19
CA ASP A 232 -64.67 -85.37 -18.59
C ASP A 232 -65.70 -85.73 -19.67
N ARG A 233 -65.94 -84.82 -20.64
CA ARG A 233 -66.82 -85.09 -21.79
C ARG A 233 -66.30 -86.22 -22.68
N LEU A 234 -65.00 -86.29 -22.91
CA LEU A 234 -64.39 -87.38 -23.67
C LEU A 234 -64.60 -88.72 -22.97
N ASP A 235 -64.42 -88.76 -21.65
CA ASP A 235 -64.63 -89.98 -20.88
C ASP A 235 -66.11 -90.35 -20.81
N GLU A 236 -67.03 -89.39 -20.70
CA GLU A 236 -68.47 -89.65 -20.80
C GLU A 236 -68.88 -90.14 -22.20
N THR A 237 -68.33 -89.57 -23.27
CA THR A 237 -68.62 -90.05 -24.63
C THR A 237 -68.05 -91.45 -24.87
N LYS A 238 -66.87 -91.78 -24.32
CA LYS A 238 -66.33 -93.15 -24.33
C LYS A 238 -67.25 -94.10 -23.57
N THR A 239 -67.68 -93.76 -22.36
CA THR A 239 -68.59 -94.65 -21.60
C THR A 239 -69.90 -94.85 -22.36
N ARG A 240 -70.49 -93.79 -22.91
CA ARG A 240 -71.68 -93.86 -23.77
C ARG A 240 -71.47 -94.74 -25.02
N ALA A 241 -70.31 -94.62 -25.68
CA ALA A 241 -69.96 -95.47 -26.81
C ALA A 241 -69.87 -96.94 -26.39
N THR A 242 -69.22 -97.26 -25.26
CA THR A 242 -69.15 -98.65 -24.77
C THR A 242 -70.53 -99.21 -24.40
N VAL A 243 -71.44 -98.38 -23.89
CA VAL A 243 -72.83 -98.79 -23.62
C VAL A 243 -73.56 -99.04 -24.95
N SER A 244 -73.48 -98.11 -25.91
CA SER A 244 -74.10 -98.28 -27.23
C SER A 244 -73.57 -99.48 -28.01
N GLU A 245 -72.27 -99.79 -27.90
CA GLU A 245 -71.66 -100.99 -28.45
C GLU A 245 -72.23 -102.26 -27.82
N LYS A 246 -72.37 -102.28 -26.48
CA LYS A 246 -73.01 -103.38 -25.75
C LYS A 246 -74.47 -103.55 -26.15
N ASP A 247 -75.23 -102.46 -26.23
CA ASP A 247 -76.64 -102.47 -26.66
C ASP A 247 -76.76 -102.99 -28.09
N SER A 248 -75.89 -102.54 -29.01
CA SER A 248 -75.86 -103.01 -30.40
C SER A 248 -75.44 -104.48 -30.51
N ALA A 249 -74.54 -104.95 -29.65
CA ALA A 249 -74.21 -106.37 -29.54
C ALA A 249 -75.41 -107.17 -29.00
N GLY A 250 -76.09 -106.67 -27.96
CA GLY A 250 -77.31 -107.27 -27.41
C GLY A 250 -78.45 -107.35 -28.43
N LEU A 251 -78.69 -106.27 -29.18
CA LEU A 251 -79.67 -106.24 -30.26
C LEU A 251 -79.32 -107.23 -31.38
N ARG A 252 -78.04 -107.38 -31.73
CA ARG A 252 -77.59 -108.39 -32.70
C ARG A 252 -77.82 -109.81 -32.20
N THR A 253 -77.56 -110.07 -30.92
CA THR A 253 -77.85 -111.37 -30.30
C THR A 253 -79.34 -111.65 -30.29
N SER A 254 -80.18 -110.71 -29.86
CA SER A 254 -81.64 -110.84 -29.86
C SER A 254 -82.20 -111.03 -31.27
N LEU A 255 -81.66 -110.33 -32.27
CA LEU A 255 -82.02 -110.52 -33.67
C LEU A 255 -81.64 -111.92 -34.18
N ALA A 256 -80.48 -112.44 -33.79
CA ALA A 256 -80.07 -113.80 -34.11
C ALA A 256 -80.97 -114.84 -33.44
N GLU A 257 -81.32 -114.65 -32.17
CA GLU A 257 -82.29 -115.49 -31.45
C GLU A 257 -83.65 -115.46 -32.14
N GLU A 258 -84.18 -114.29 -32.49
CA GLU A 258 -85.43 -114.15 -33.26
C GLU A 258 -85.35 -114.82 -34.63
N HIS A 259 -84.24 -114.69 -35.36
CA HIS A 259 -84.03 -115.41 -36.62
C HIS A 259 -84.02 -116.92 -36.43
N THR A 260 -83.38 -117.43 -35.37
CA THR A 260 -83.39 -118.87 -35.05
C THR A 260 -84.77 -119.34 -34.64
N ALA A 261 -85.51 -118.57 -33.83
CA ALA A 261 -86.86 -118.86 -33.42
C ALA A 261 -87.82 -118.86 -34.62
N ARG A 262 -87.69 -117.89 -35.53
CA ARG A 262 -88.43 -117.83 -36.79
C ARG A 262 -88.09 -119.01 -37.69
N SER A 263 -86.80 -119.36 -37.86
CA SER A 263 -86.38 -120.52 -38.65
C SER A 263 -86.93 -121.82 -38.07
N LEU A 264 -86.96 -121.97 -36.73
CA LEU A 264 -87.55 -123.11 -36.05
C LEU A 264 -89.08 -123.15 -36.21
N ALA A 265 -89.75 -121.99 -36.15
CA ALA A 265 -91.17 -121.88 -36.39
C ALA A 265 -91.54 -122.21 -37.84
N GLU A 266 -90.76 -121.75 -38.81
CA GLU A 266 -90.88 -122.09 -40.24
C GLU A 266 -90.62 -123.59 -40.47
N ALA A 267 -89.60 -124.17 -39.83
CA ALA A 267 -89.33 -125.62 -39.86
C ALA A 267 -90.48 -126.44 -39.24
N ARG A 268 -91.09 -125.94 -38.15
CA ARG A 268 -92.28 -126.57 -37.56
C ARG A 268 -93.51 -126.43 -38.45
N ALA A 269 -93.71 -125.27 -39.08
CA ALA A 269 -94.81 -125.05 -40.00
C ALA A 269 -94.69 -125.94 -41.25
N THR A 270 -93.49 -126.07 -41.80
CA THR A 270 -93.22 -127.00 -42.91
C THR A 270 -93.38 -128.47 -42.48
N ALA A 271 -92.85 -128.87 -41.32
CA ALA A 271 -93.07 -130.22 -40.80
C ALA A 271 -94.55 -130.54 -40.55
N LEU A 272 -95.32 -129.57 -40.00
CA LEU A 272 -96.77 -129.71 -39.83
C LEU A 272 -97.47 -129.79 -41.18
N ALA A 273 -97.07 -128.99 -42.18
CA ALA A 273 -97.62 -129.08 -43.53
C ALA A 273 -97.35 -130.45 -44.17
N GLU A 274 -96.15 -131.00 -44.02
CA GLU A 274 -95.80 -132.36 -44.47
C GLU A 274 -96.57 -133.44 -43.70
N GLU A 275 -96.80 -133.26 -42.39
CA GLU A 275 -97.62 -134.18 -41.59
C GLU A 275 -99.09 -134.13 -42.03
N LEU A 276 -99.60 -132.95 -42.39
CA LEU A 276 -100.93 -132.74 -42.92
C LEU A 276 -101.06 -133.37 -44.31
N GLU A 277 -100.07 -133.23 -45.18
CA GLU A 277 -99.99 -133.97 -46.45
C GLU A 277 -99.95 -135.48 -46.23
N ARG A 278 -99.12 -135.97 -45.28
CA ARG A 278 -99.08 -137.40 -44.92
C ARG A 278 -100.39 -137.88 -44.31
N ALA A 279 -101.11 -137.04 -43.56
CA ALA A 279 -102.42 -137.35 -43.01
C ALA A 279 -103.49 -137.37 -44.12
N HIS A 280 -103.44 -136.44 -45.07
CA HIS A 280 -104.28 -136.46 -46.27
C HIS A 280 -104.00 -137.69 -47.15
N ALA A 281 -102.74 -138.05 -47.34
CA ALA A 281 -102.36 -139.26 -48.08
C ALA A 281 -102.83 -140.54 -47.36
N ARG A 282 -102.73 -140.58 -46.02
CA ARG A 282 -103.27 -141.69 -45.22
C ARG A 282 -104.79 -141.76 -45.26
N ALA A 283 -105.48 -140.62 -45.13
CA ALA A 283 -106.92 -140.54 -45.29
C ALA A 283 -107.36 -140.97 -46.69
N ALA A 284 -106.63 -140.59 -47.74
CA ALA A 284 -106.88 -141.06 -49.11
C ALA A 284 -106.65 -142.57 -49.27
N ALA A 285 -105.62 -143.12 -48.64
CA ALA A 285 -105.34 -144.56 -48.66
C ALA A 285 -106.36 -145.37 -47.85
N ASP A 286 -106.80 -144.86 -46.70
CA ASP A 286 -107.85 -145.48 -45.88
C ASP A 286 -109.22 -145.36 -46.55
N GLN A 287 -109.50 -144.26 -47.25
CA GLN A 287 -110.67 -144.13 -48.12
C GLN A 287 -110.63 -145.16 -49.25
N ALA A 288 -109.49 -145.35 -49.91
CA ALA A 288 -109.32 -146.36 -50.95
C ALA A 288 -109.47 -147.80 -50.41
N ARG A 289 -109.02 -148.07 -49.18
CA ARG A 289 -109.25 -149.36 -48.49
C ARG A 289 -110.71 -149.55 -48.09
N TYR A 290 -111.37 -148.50 -47.62
CA TYR A 290 -112.80 -148.52 -47.32
C TYR A 290 -113.59 -148.85 -48.60
N ASP A 291 -113.22 -148.23 -49.72
CA ASP A 291 -113.82 -148.50 -51.03
C ASP A 291 -113.55 -149.94 -51.52
N ASP A 292 -112.37 -150.52 -51.27
CA ASP A 292 -112.06 -151.93 -51.60
C ASP A 292 -112.84 -152.92 -50.72
N VAL A 293 -113.00 -152.64 -49.43
CA VAL A 293 -113.79 -153.48 -48.50
C VAL A 293 -115.28 -153.44 -48.85
N VAL A 294 -115.81 -152.26 -49.18
CA VAL A 294 -117.18 -152.10 -49.69
C VAL A 294 -117.36 -152.87 -51.01
N ARG A 295 -116.33 -152.90 -51.87
CA ARG A 295 -116.35 -153.65 -53.14
C ARG A 295 -116.29 -155.16 -52.95
N ARG A 296 -115.61 -155.68 -51.91
CA ARG A 296 -115.47 -157.12 -51.62
C ARG A 296 -116.67 -157.74 -50.90
N LEU A 297 -117.47 -156.95 -50.19
CA LEU A 297 -118.65 -157.46 -49.46
C LEU A 297 -119.94 -157.54 -50.30
N ALA A 298 -119.88 -157.19 -51.59
CA ALA A 298 -121.05 -157.01 -52.44
C ALA A 298 -121.41 -158.16 -53.41
N ILE A 299 -120.80 -159.38 -53.36
CA ILE A 299 -121.13 -160.45 -54.34
C ILE A 299 -121.21 -161.88 -53.72
N PRO A 300 -122.30 -162.65 -53.95
CA PRO A 300 -122.51 -164.04 -53.48
C PRO A 300 -122.15 -165.15 -54.50
N SER A 301 -122.01 -166.38 -53.99
CA SER A 301 -121.63 -167.70 -54.55
C SER A 301 -121.99 -168.08 -56.01
N ARG A 302 -121.06 -168.75 -56.75
CA ARG A 302 -121.24 -170.05 -57.48
C ARG A 302 -119.99 -170.54 -58.26
N GLU A 303 -120.01 -171.85 -58.54
CA GLU A 303 -119.03 -172.82 -59.07
C GLU A 303 -118.37 -172.60 -60.45
N SER A 304 -117.19 -173.24 -60.64
CA SER A 304 -116.61 -173.87 -61.87
C SER A 304 -116.23 -172.97 -63.07
N ALA A 305 -115.23 -173.21 -63.94
CA ALA A 305 -114.05 -174.08 -64.06
C ALA A 305 -113.32 -173.73 -65.39
N VAL A 306 -111.98 -173.87 -65.43
CA VAL A 306 -111.09 -174.23 -66.59
C VAL A 306 -110.76 -173.16 -67.67
N GLU A 307 -109.51 -172.66 -67.61
CA GLU A 307 -108.38 -172.64 -68.60
C GLU A 307 -108.60 -172.38 -70.12
N PRO A 308 -107.54 -172.10 -70.96
CA PRO A 308 -106.08 -172.07 -70.72
C PRO A 308 -105.28 -170.89 -71.38
N SER A 309 -103.96 -170.87 -71.13
CA SER A 309 -102.83 -170.41 -72.01
C SER A 309 -102.80 -168.95 -72.48
N GLU A 310 -101.70 -168.20 -72.58
CA GLU A 310 -100.26 -168.47 -72.61
C GLU A 310 -99.51 -167.12 -72.78
N LEU A 311 -98.19 -167.12 -72.49
CA LEU A 311 -97.11 -166.32 -73.11
C LEU A 311 -97.08 -164.79 -72.83
N THR A 312 -96.03 -164.19 -72.25
CA THR A 312 -94.61 -164.55 -71.99
C THR A 312 -94.11 -163.85 -70.73
#